data_AF-A0A925UU83-F1
#
_entry.id   AF-A0A925UU83-F1
#
_cell.length_a   1.000
_cell.length_b   1.000
_cell.length_c   1.000
_cell.angle_alpha   90.00
_cell.angle_beta   90.00
_cell.angle_gamma   90.00
#
_symmetry.space_group_name_H-M   'P 1'
#
loop_
_entity.id
_entity.type
_entity.pdbx_description
1 polymer ?
#
loop_
_entity_poly.entity_id
_entity_poly.type
_entity_poly.pdbx_seq_one_letter_code
_entity_poly.pdbx_strand_id
1 'polypeptide(L)'
;MLLVGITGLAAIGCHTDMWVQPKIHEPFQESKFYADGMASRPLVKGTSARGHLRLDDAFFTGFKDGKLVTEFPLPVNEELIRRGKERFE
;
A
#
# COMPACT_ATOMS: atom_id res chain seq x y z
N MET A 1 3.88 -41.56 -29.79
CA MET A 1 4.48 -42.10 -28.56
C MET A 1 5.59 -41.23 -27.98
N LEU A 2 6.51 -40.65 -28.78
CA LEU A 2 7.56 -39.74 -28.28
C LEU A 2 7.00 -38.43 -27.67
N LEU A 3 5.99 -37.83 -28.29
CA LEU A 3 5.30 -36.62 -27.79
C LEU A 3 4.62 -36.83 -26.43
N VAL A 4 4.07 -38.02 -26.18
CA VAL A 4 3.42 -38.37 -24.91
C VAL A 4 4.46 -38.53 -23.78
N GLY A 5 5.63 -39.10 -24.10
CA GLY A 5 6.73 -39.26 -23.13
C GLY A 5 7.35 -37.93 -22.67
N ILE A 6 7.51 -36.96 -23.59
CA ILE A 6 8.04 -35.63 -23.26
C ILE A 6 7.06 -34.84 -22.38
N THR A 7 5.75 -34.96 -22.64
CA THR A 7 4.72 -34.29 -21.84
C THR A 7 4.66 -34.84 -20.41
N GLY A 8 4.90 -36.14 -20.22
CA GLY A 8 4.96 -36.77 -18.89
C GLY A 8 6.18 -36.35 -18.04
N LEU A 9 7.36 -36.19 -18.66
CA LEU A 9 8.55 -35.70 -17.95
C LEU A 9 8.46 -34.22 -17.52
N ALA A 10 7.67 -33.40 -18.22
CA ALA A 10 7.45 -32.00 -17.83
C ALA A 10 6.52 -31.87 -16.61
N ALA A 11 5.65 -32.86 -16.35
CA ALA A 11 4.66 -32.80 -15.28
C ALA A 11 5.24 -33.10 -13.88
N ILE A 12 6.32 -33.88 -13.78
CA ILE A 12 6.93 -34.30 -12.49
C ILE A 12 7.62 -33.15 -11.75
N GLY A 13 7.94 -32.04 -12.42
CA GLY A 13 8.52 -30.84 -11.82
C GLY A 13 7.48 -29.79 -11.38
N CYS A 14 6.19 -30.03 -11.61
CA CYS A 14 5.13 -29.09 -11.22
C CYS A 14 4.80 -29.29 -9.73
N HIS A 15 5.31 -28.42 -8.86
CA HIS A 15 5.04 -28.45 -7.42
C HIS A 15 4.55 -27.09 -6.93
N THR A 16 3.65 -27.10 -5.95
CA THR A 16 2.96 -25.90 -5.44
C THR A 16 3.34 -25.53 -4.00
N ASP A 17 4.39 -26.13 -3.44
CA ASP A 17 4.69 -26.14 -2.00
C ASP A 17 4.72 -24.76 -1.32
N MET A 18 5.09 -23.70 -2.05
CA MET A 18 5.19 -22.33 -1.51
C MET A 18 4.43 -21.27 -2.31
N TRP A 19 3.53 -21.66 -3.22
CA TRP A 19 2.74 -20.72 -4.00
C TRP A 19 1.70 -19.99 -3.14
N VAL A 20 1.07 -20.73 -2.22
CA VAL A 20 0.21 -20.18 -1.18
C VAL A 20 0.84 -20.48 0.17
N GLN A 21 1.45 -19.46 0.78
CA GLN A 21 2.13 -19.64 2.06
C GLN A 21 1.12 -19.58 3.22
N PRO A 22 1.38 -20.29 4.34
CA PRO A 22 0.49 -20.25 5.52
C PRO A 22 0.40 -18.88 6.21
N LYS A 23 1.38 -18.01 6.00
CA LYS A 23 1.32 -16.62 6.49
C LYS A 23 0.34 -15.81 5.63
N ILE A 24 -0.37 -14.90 6.27
CA ILE A 24 -1.08 -13.84 5.55
C ILE A 24 -0.02 -12.86 5.05
N HIS A 25 0.34 -12.96 3.77
CA HIS A 25 1.43 -12.17 3.18
C HIS A 25 0.89 -10.96 2.42
N GLU A 26 -0.23 -11.12 1.71
CA GLU A 26 -0.71 -10.09 0.82
C GLU A 26 -1.59 -9.10 1.58
N PRO A 27 -1.42 -7.78 1.38
CA PRO A 27 -2.21 -6.77 2.08
C PRO A 27 -3.73 -6.94 1.93
N PHE A 28 -4.17 -7.49 0.79
CA PHE A 28 -5.59 -7.67 0.46
C PHE A 28 -6.03 -9.14 0.45
N GLN A 29 -5.28 -10.02 1.10
CA GLN A 29 -5.66 -11.43 1.27
C GLN A 29 -6.84 -11.56 2.26
N GLU A 30 -7.72 -12.54 2.02
CA GLU A 30 -8.78 -12.90 2.97
C GLU A 30 -8.18 -13.59 4.22
N SER A 31 -8.73 -13.26 5.39
CA SER A 31 -8.40 -13.92 6.66
C SER A 31 -9.60 -14.67 7.22
N LYS A 32 -9.46 -15.99 7.42
CA LYS A 32 -10.49 -16.83 8.06
C LYS A 32 -10.53 -16.72 9.58
N PHE A 33 -9.60 -15.95 10.17
CA PHE A 33 -9.51 -15.79 11.63
C PHE A 33 -10.47 -14.71 12.15
N TYR A 34 -10.64 -13.62 11.41
CA TYR A 34 -11.51 -12.51 11.81
C TYR A 34 -12.89 -12.63 11.14
N ALA A 35 -13.95 -12.27 11.86
CA ALA A 35 -15.33 -12.37 11.37
C ALA A 35 -15.63 -11.48 10.15
N ASP A 36 -14.82 -10.42 9.95
CA ASP A 36 -14.93 -9.49 8.83
C ASP A 36 -14.09 -9.89 7.60
N GLY A 37 -13.37 -11.02 7.67
CA GLY A 37 -12.54 -11.51 6.57
C GLY A 37 -11.26 -10.70 6.34
N MET A 38 -10.99 -9.65 7.11
CA MET A 38 -9.88 -8.72 6.82
C MET A 38 -8.56 -9.20 7.42
N ALA A 39 -7.58 -9.46 6.56
CA ALA A 39 -6.16 -9.56 6.93
C ALA A 39 -5.59 -8.25 7.47
N SER A 40 -5.82 -7.17 6.73
CA SER A 40 -5.35 -5.82 7.06
C SER A 40 -6.22 -5.21 8.15
N ARG A 41 -5.72 -5.22 9.40
CA ARG A 41 -6.46 -4.68 10.54
C ARG A 41 -6.42 -3.15 10.57
N PRO A 42 -7.54 -2.47 10.82
CA PRO A 42 -7.54 -1.03 11.02
C PRO A 42 -6.69 -0.66 12.23
N LEU A 43 -5.99 0.48 12.13
CA LEU A 43 -5.21 1.02 13.22
C LEU A 43 -6.12 1.44 14.37
N VAL A 44 -5.64 1.30 15.60
CA VAL A 44 -6.34 1.81 16.78
C VAL A 44 -6.37 3.34 16.69
N LYS A 45 -7.52 3.95 17.06
CA LYS A 45 -7.68 5.40 17.04
C LYS A 45 -6.62 6.06 17.95
N GLY A 46 -5.97 7.10 17.44
CA GLY A 46 -4.92 7.81 18.17
C GLY A 46 -3.52 7.18 18.05
N THR A 47 -3.36 6.08 17.32
CA THR A 47 -2.03 5.53 17.01
C THR A 47 -1.27 6.47 16.06
N SER A 48 -0.05 6.86 16.45
CA SER A 48 0.92 7.56 15.59
C SER A 48 2.09 6.61 15.27
N ALA A 49 2.33 6.35 13.99
CA ALA A 49 3.43 5.51 13.54
C ALA A 49 4.77 6.29 13.58
N ARG A 50 5.87 5.58 13.83
CA ARG A 50 7.22 6.16 13.73
C ARG A 50 7.44 6.70 12.31
N GLY A 51 7.88 7.96 12.19
CA GLY A 51 8.05 8.64 10.91
C GLY A 51 6.77 9.30 10.36
N HIS A 52 5.63 9.10 11.02
CA HIS A 52 4.35 9.75 10.68
C HIS A 52 3.94 10.80 11.71
N LEU A 53 4.91 11.34 12.46
CA LEU A 53 4.66 12.47 13.34
C LEU A 53 4.43 13.73 12.49
N ARG A 54 3.23 14.30 12.57
CA ARG A 54 2.79 15.45 11.76
C ARG A 54 2.74 16.68 12.65
N LEU A 55 3.87 17.40 12.77
CA LEU A 55 3.98 18.62 13.60
C LEU A 55 3.71 19.92 12.84
N ASP A 56 3.85 19.90 11.51
CA ASP A 56 3.58 21.07 10.67
C ASP A 56 2.10 21.09 10.26
N ASP A 57 1.28 21.74 11.07
CA ASP A 57 -0.16 21.83 10.83
C ASP A 57 -0.49 22.49 9.48
N ALA A 58 0.29 23.49 9.06
CA ALA A 58 0.10 24.17 7.78
C ALA A 58 0.30 23.20 6.61
N PHE A 59 1.36 22.38 6.66
CA PHE A 59 1.66 21.40 5.62
C PHE A 59 0.70 20.21 5.61
N PHE A 60 0.32 19.66 6.78
CA PHE A 60 -0.47 18.43 6.85
C PHE A 60 -1.99 18.64 6.86
N THR A 61 -2.47 19.79 7.32
CA THR A 61 -3.92 20.05 7.48
C THR A 61 -4.42 21.23 6.64
N GLY A 62 -3.53 22.14 6.23
CA GLY A 62 -3.91 23.40 5.59
C GLY A 62 -4.45 24.45 6.57
N PHE A 63 -4.36 24.19 7.88
CA PHE A 63 -4.73 25.13 8.93
C PHE A 63 -3.52 25.54 9.75
N LYS A 64 -3.54 26.79 10.21
CA LYS A 64 -2.62 27.31 11.22
C LYS A 64 -3.42 28.20 12.18
N ASP A 65 -3.30 27.96 13.48
CA ASP A 65 -4.05 28.69 14.52
C ASP A 65 -5.58 28.71 14.27
N GLY A 66 -6.12 27.60 13.75
CA GLY A 66 -7.55 27.45 13.47
C GLY A 66 -8.06 28.20 12.22
N LYS A 67 -7.17 28.79 11.42
CA LYS A 67 -7.49 29.49 10.17
C LYS A 67 -6.86 28.79 8.98
N LEU A 68 -7.50 28.89 7.83
CA LEU A 68 -6.92 28.42 6.57
C LEU A 68 -5.65 29.22 6.26
N VAL A 69 -4.60 28.52 5.85
CA VAL A 69 -3.36 29.15 5.41
C VAL A 69 -3.56 29.83 4.05
N THR A 70 -2.95 30.99 3.86
CA THR A 70 -3.02 31.78 2.61
C THR A 70 -1.77 31.63 1.76
N GLU A 71 -0.73 30.98 2.28
CA GLU A 71 0.56 30.79 1.64
C GLU A 71 0.88 29.30 1.53
N PHE A 72 1.69 28.92 0.53
CA PHE A 72 2.13 27.55 0.36
C PHE A 72 3.18 27.18 1.42
N PRO A 73 3.00 26.08 2.18
CA PRO A 73 3.96 25.65 3.21
C PRO A 73 5.22 24.98 2.63
N LEU A 74 5.36 24.93 1.31
CA LEU A 74 6.49 24.36 0.58
C LEU A 74 6.88 25.29 -0.57
N PRO A 75 8.18 25.34 -0.93
CA PRO A 75 8.65 26.16 -2.04
C PRO A 75 8.03 25.70 -3.36
N VAL A 76 7.42 26.63 -4.07
CA VAL A 76 6.78 26.37 -5.36
C VAL A 76 7.82 26.46 -6.46
N ASN A 77 8.38 25.31 -6.84
CA ASN A 77 9.34 25.18 -7.95
C ASN A 77 8.70 24.49 -9.17
N GLU A 78 9.41 24.49 -10.30
CA GLU A 78 8.92 23.92 -11.57
C GLU A 78 8.56 22.43 -11.44
N GLU A 79 9.38 21.66 -10.73
CA GLU A 79 9.15 20.23 -10.51
C GLU A 79 7.83 19.98 -9.76
N LEU A 80 7.58 20.76 -8.70
CA LEU A 80 6.35 20.67 -7.93
C LEU A 80 5.12 21.02 -8.78
N ILE A 81 5.21 22.08 -9.59
CA ILE A 81 4.12 22.48 -10.49
C ILE A 81 3.83 21.40 -11.53
N ARG A 82 4.85 20.81 -12.14
CA ARG A 82 4.68 19.71 -13.11
C ARG A 82 3.99 18.50 -12.46
N ARG A 83 4.45 18.09 -11.27
CA ARG A 83 3.80 17.01 -10.50
C ARG A 83 2.37 17.36 -10.11
N GLY A 84 2.11 18.63 -9.77
CA GLY A 84 0.77 19.13 -9.48
C GLY A 84 -0.17 18.96 -10.66
N LYS A 85 0.28 19.34 -11.87
CA LYS A 85 -0.46 19.12 -13.12
C LYS A 85 -0.77 17.63 -13.35
N GLU A 86 0.24 16.76 -13.25
CA GLU A 86 0.09 15.30 -13.41
C GLU A 86 -0.89 14.66 -12.40
N ARG A 87 -1.11 15.28 -11.24
CA ARG A 87 -2.06 14.79 -10.22
C ARG A 87 -3.46 15.38 -10.36
N PHE A 88 -3.59 16.51 -11.06
CA PHE A 88 -4.85 17.19 -11.28
C PHE A 88 -5.57 16.67 -12.54
N GLU A 89 -4.80 16.42 -13.61
CA GLU A 89 -5.26 15.73 -14.82
C GLU A 89 -5.59 14.26 -14.54
#